data_AF-A0A397T3B2-F1
#
_entry.id   AF-A0A397T3B2-F1
#
_cell.length_a   1.000
_cell.length_b   1.000
_cell.length_c   1.000
_cell.angle_alpha   90.00
_cell.angle_beta   90.00
_cell.angle_gamma   90.00
#
_symmetry.space_group_name_H-M   'P 1'
#
loop_
_entity.id
_entity.type
_entity.pdbx_description
1 polymer ?
#
loop_
_entity_poly.entity_id
_entity_poly.type
_entity_poly.pdbx_seq_one_letter_code
_entity_poly.pdbx_strand_id
1 'polypeptide(L)'
;MELNNGDVNTKPTIPNCLKWSEDNQILLFTPIGIYIFTPLYKGVNIDRNGTCICTARIECQEFNKERGYFKFNNKVLDFTDRIIQENQETFRCAIWSPNGMSNLMGCLFIAITTKYNVSIYGPKVNPINSDWIEMKRSKILLTK
;
A
#
# COMPACT_ATOMS: atom_id res chain seq x y z
N MET A 1 16.72 -21.45 17.70
CA MET A 1 16.16 -20.29 16.98
C MET A 1 15.20 -20.88 15.96
N GLU A 2 13.92 -20.97 16.32
CA GLU A 2 12.91 -21.58 15.47
C GLU A 2 12.59 -20.61 14.34
N LEU A 3 12.95 -20.98 13.11
CA LEU A 3 12.46 -20.32 11.93
C LEU A 3 10.95 -20.60 11.89
N ASN A 4 10.14 -19.56 11.99
CA ASN A 4 8.72 -19.62 11.73
C ASN A 4 8.57 -20.07 10.26
N ASN A 5 8.45 -21.38 10.05
CA ASN A 5 8.17 -21.96 8.75
C ASN A 5 6.76 -21.50 8.37
N GLY A 6 6.68 -20.36 7.67
CA GLY A 6 5.44 -19.91 7.06
C GLY A 6 4.81 -21.07 6.32
N ASP A 7 3.49 -21.22 6.48
CA ASP A 7 2.72 -22.36 5.99
C ASP A 7 3.07 -22.66 4.52
N VAL A 8 3.87 -23.72 4.32
CA VAL A 8 4.50 -24.09 3.04
C VAL A 8 3.45 -24.49 1.99
N ASN A 9 2.19 -24.63 2.42
CA ASN A 9 1.05 -24.97 1.59
C ASN A 9 0.35 -23.74 0.98
N THR A 10 0.75 -22.52 1.38
CA THR A 10 0.20 -21.30 0.81
C THR A 10 1.01 -20.86 -0.41
N LYS A 11 0.33 -20.59 -1.53
CA LYS A 11 0.99 -20.06 -2.72
C LYS A 11 1.69 -18.75 -2.35
N PRO A 12 2.99 -18.57 -2.65
CA PRO A 12 3.68 -17.33 -2.34
C PRO A 12 2.95 -16.17 -3.02
N THR A 13 2.73 -15.11 -2.27
CA THR A 13 2.11 -13.91 -2.83
C THR A 13 3.12 -13.26 -3.77
N ILE A 14 2.82 -13.28 -5.07
CA ILE A 14 3.71 -12.72 -6.09
C ILE A 14 3.60 -11.19 -6.01
N PRO A 15 4.73 -10.47 -5.84
CA PRO A 15 4.70 -9.02 -5.83
C PRO A 15 4.35 -8.47 -7.21
N ASN A 16 3.48 -7.48 -7.23
CA ASN A 16 3.03 -6.84 -8.46
C ASN A 16 4.04 -5.78 -8.93
N CYS A 17 4.69 -5.08 -8.01
CA CYS A 17 5.65 -4.03 -8.36
C CYS A 17 6.60 -3.72 -7.20
N LEU A 18 7.81 -3.28 -7.57
CA LEU A 18 8.82 -2.72 -6.68
C LEU A 18 9.21 -1.33 -7.21
N LYS A 19 9.18 -0.30 -6.37
CA LYS A 19 9.49 1.09 -6.74
C LYS A 19 10.32 1.80 -5.68
N TRP A 20 11.34 2.53 -6.14
CA TRP A 20 12.09 3.46 -5.31
C TRP A 20 11.41 4.83 -5.23
N SER A 21 11.49 5.44 -4.06
CA SER A 21 11.19 6.85 -3.83
C SER A 21 12.44 7.71 -3.94
N GLU A 22 12.27 9.02 -4.03
CA GLU A 22 13.36 9.99 -3.94
C GLU A 22 13.99 10.04 -2.53
N ASP A 23 13.26 9.60 -1.50
CA ASP A 23 13.74 9.51 -0.11
C ASP A 23 14.48 8.20 0.20
N ASN A 24 14.91 7.49 -0.85
CA ASN A 24 15.66 6.24 -0.73
C ASN A 24 14.89 5.10 -0.03
N GLN A 25 13.55 5.14 -0.02
CA GLN A 25 12.71 4.03 0.43
C GLN A 25 12.21 3.20 -0.76
N ILE A 26 12.05 1.90 -0.54
CA ILE A 26 11.56 0.96 -1.54
C ILE A 26 10.14 0.55 -1.14
N LEU A 27 9.18 0.76 -2.04
CA LEU A 27 7.83 0.21 -1.92
C LEU A 27 7.75 -1.08 -2.72
N LEU A 28 7.29 -2.14 -2.06
CA LEU A 28 6.86 -3.39 -2.68
C LEU A 28 5.37 -3.54 -2.43
N PHE A 29 4.56 -3.68 -3.47
CA PHE A 29 3.15 -4.01 -3.28
C PHE A 29 2.78 -5.36 -3.85
N THR A 30 1.91 -6.04 -3.11
CA THR A 30 1.27 -7.31 -3.42
C THR A 30 -0.25 -7.11 -3.37
N PRO A 31 -1.08 -8.08 -3.80
CA PRO A 31 -2.53 -7.94 -3.70
C PRO A 31 -3.02 -7.76 -2.26
N ILE A 32 -2.33 -8.34 -1.27
CA ILE A 32 -2.76 -8.34 0.14
C ILE A 32 -2.08 -7.26 0.99
N GLY A 33 -1.01 -6.63 0.51
CA GLY A 33 -0.28 -5.67 1.31
C GLY A 33 0.75 -4.82 0.56
N ILE A 34 1.12 -3.73 1.20
CA ILE A 34 2.21 -2.83 0.79
C ILE A 34 3.29 -2.89 1.87
N TYR A 35 4.53 -3.05 1.45
CA TYR A 35 5.70 -3.14 2.30
C TYR A 35 6.65 -2.03 1.93
N ILE A 36 7.20 -1.35 2.94
CA ILE A 36 8.16 -0.28 2.75
C ILE A 36 9.47 -0.73 3.37
N PHE A 37 10.51 -0.74 2.56
CA PHE A 37 11.84 -1.10 2.98
C PHE A 37 12.74 0.13 2.96
N THR A 38 13.48 0.32 4.04
CA THR A 38 14.53 1.33 4.11
C THR A 38 15.88 0.63 4.04
N PRO A 39 16.70 0.92 3.01
CA PRO A 39 18.08 0.49 2.95
C PRO A 39 18.88 1.02 4.14
N LEU A 40 19.61 0.14 4.80
CA LEU A 40 20.58 0.50 5.84
C LEU A 40 21.96 0.58 5.21
N TYR A 41 22.51 1.78 5.12
CA TYR A 41 23.93 1.96 4.82
C TYR A 41 24.72 1.74 6.11
N LYS A 42 25.31 0.56 6.27
CA LYS A 42 26.44 0.42 7.20
C LYS A 42 27.66 1.00 6.51
N GLY A 43 28.31 1.97 7.15
CA GLY A 43 29.53 2.57 6.61
C GLY A 43 30.56 1.51 6.26
N VAL A 44 31.17 1.69 5.08
CA VAL A 44 32.32 0.94 4.54
C VAL A 44 31.97 -0.43 3.90
N ASN A 45 32.22 -0.52 2.59
CA ASN A 45 32.02 -1.66 1.67
C ASN A 45 30.57 -2.05 1.34
N ILE A 46 29.99 -1.29 0.40
CA ILE A 46 28.67 -1.54 -0.22
C ILE A 46 28.72 -2.75 -1.19
N ASP A 47 29.92 -3.24 -1.52
CA ASP A 47 30.16 -4.16 -2.62
C ASP A 47 29.45 -5.51 -2.49
N ARG A 48 28.95 -5.92 -1.30
CA ARG A 48 28.40 -7.28 -1.13
C ARG A 48 27.12 -7.43 -0.32
N ASN A 49 26.78 -6.55 0.64
CA ASN A 49 25.63 -6.79 1.54
C ASN A 49 24.76 -5.54 1.74
N GLY A 50 23.98 -5.15 0.73
CA GLY A 50 22.88 -4.22 0.91
C GLY A 50 21.87 -4.82 1.89
N THR A 51 21.72 -4.23 3.08
CA THR A 51 20.69 -4.65 4.04
C THR A 51 19.51 -3.70 3.94
N CYS A 52 18.29 -4.20 3.99
CA CYS A 52 17.10 -3.39 4.13
C CYS A 52 16.33 -3.82 5.38
N ILE A 53 15.65 -2.87 6.01
CA ILE A 53 14.67 -3.13 7.06
C ILE A 53 13.28 -2.87 6.52
N CYS A 54 12.32 -3.76 6.79
CA CYS A 54 10.91 -3.48 6.55
C CYS A 54 10.45 -2.50 7.63
N THR A 55 10.23 -1.24 7.26
CA THR A 55 9.83 -0.17 8.18
C THR A 55 8.33 -0.03 8.33
N ALA A 56 7.56 -0.52 7.35
CA ALA A 56 6.12 -0.57 7.45
C ALA A 56 5.51 -1.70 6.63
N ARG A 57 4.40 -2.23 7.13
CA ARG A 57 3.50 -3.15 6.43
C ARG A 57 2.08 -2.62 6.53
N ILE A 58 1.47 -2.40 5.38
CA ILE A 58 0.10 -1.92 5.26
C ILE A 58 -0.71 -3.05 4.65
N GLU A 59 -1.69 -3.54 5.38
CA GLU A 59 -2.56 -4.62 4.92
C GLU A 59 -3.77 -4.06 4.20
N CYS A 60 -4.24 -4.81 3.20
CA CYS A 60 -5.48 -4.47 2.52
C CYS A 60 -6.65 -4.83 3.43
N GLN A 61 -7.08 -3.88 4.25
CA GLN A 61 -8.23 -4.05 5.15
C GLN A 61 -9.54 -3.92 4.36
N GLU A 62 -10.45 -4.87 4.55
CA GLU A 62 -11.80 -4.76 4.01
C GLU A 62 -12.55 -3.59 4.65
N PHE A 63 -13.16 -2.76 3.82
CA PHE A 63 -13.94 -1.62 4.28
C PHE A 63 -15.15 -2.09 5.11
N ASN A 64 -15.20 -1.73 6.40
CA ASN A 64 -16.38 -1.96 7.23
C ASN A 64 -17.61 -1.29 6.59
N LYS A 65 -18.71 -2.06 6.51
CA LYS A 65 -19.96 -1.81 5.78
C LYS A 65 -20.69 -0.48 6.08
N GLU A 66 -20.18 0.37 6.97
CA GLU A 66 -20.93 1.50 7.54
C GLU A 66 -20.90 2.80 6.71
N ARG A 67 -19.95 2.95 5.78
CA ARG A 67 -19.92 4.14 4.90
C ARG A 67 -20.51 3.82 3.52
N GLY A 68 -21.84 3.80 3.50
CA GLY A 68 -22.70 4.27 2.41
C GLY A 68 -22.48 3.64 1.03
N TYR A 69 -23.39 2.75 0.66
CA TYR A 69 -23.65 2.31 -0.71
C TYR A 69 -23.60 3.47 -1.72
N PHE A 70 -23.12 3.18 -2.94
CA PHE A 70 -23.38 4.05 -4.07
C PHE A 70 -24.90 4.19 -4.27
N LYS A 71 -25.46 5.35 -3.90
CA LYS A 71 -26.80 5.76 -4.34
C LYS A 71 -26.62 6.76 -5.47
N PHE A 72 -26.47 6.27 -6.70
CA PHE A 72 -26.64 7.11 -7.89
C PHE A 72 -28.14 7.20 -8.18
N ASN A 73 -28.75 8.37 -8.00
CA ASN A 73 -30.14 8.66 -8.37
C ASN A 73 -31.18 7.58 -8.00
N ASN A 74 -31.13 7.02 -6.79
CA ASN A 74 -32.08 6.01 -6.30
C ASN A 74 -32.25 4.76 -7.20
N LYS A 75 -31.34 4.51 -8.17
CA LYS A 75 -31.34 3.29 -8.96
C LYS A 75 -30.26 2.35 -8.44
N VAL A 76 -30.68 1.16 -8.07
CA VAL A 76 -29.79 0.06 -7.68
C VAL A 76 -28.86 -0.21 -8.86
N LEU A 77 -27.56 -0.08 -8.62
CA LEU A 77 -26.52 -0.19 -9.63
C LEU A 77 -26.30 -1.63 -10.09
N ASP A 78 -25.73 -1.68 -11.30
CA ASP A 78 -25.51 -2.75 -12.26
C ASP A 78 -24.76 -3.99 -11.72
N PHE A 79 -24.83 -5.11 -12.45
CA PHE A 79 -24.20 -6.41 -12.15
C PHE A 79 -22.71 -6.30 -11.76
N THR A 80 -22.00 -5.34 -12.35
CA THR A 80 -20.59 -5.07 -12.09
C THR A 80 -20.32 -4.68 -10.63
N ASP A 81 -21.20 -3.89 -10.01
CA ASP A 81 -21.04 -3.45 -8.61
C ASP A 81 -21.19 -4.61 -7.63
N ARG A 82 -22.05 -5.59 -7.95
CA ARG A 82 -22.19 -6.82 -7.13
C ARG A 82 -20.92 -7.66 -7.17
N ILE A 83 -20.35 -7.87 -8.35
CA ILE A 83 -19.08 -8.60 -8.51
C ILE A 83 -17.96 -7.91 -7.73
N ILE A 84 -17.86 -6.58 -7.80
CA ILE A 84 -16.83 -5.84 -7.06
C ILE A 84 -17.01 -5.99 -5.55
N GLN A 85 -18.25 -6.06 -5.06
CA GLN A 85 -18.54 -6.20 -3.64
C GLN A 85 -18.23 -7.60 -3.10
N GLU A 86 -18.56 -8.65 -3.85
CA GLU A 86 -18.39 -10.05 -3.45
C GLU A 86 -16.91 -10.47 -3.41
N ASN A 87 -16.07 -9.86 -4.24
CA ASN A 87 -14.64 -10.15 -4.25
C ASN A 87 -13.91 -9.48 -3.08
N GLN A 88 -12.89 -10.17 -2.57
CA GLN A 88 -11.97 -9.61 -1.58
C GLN A 88 -11.28 -8.36 -2.15
N GLU A 89 -11.19 -7.32 -1.32
CA GLU A 89 -10.47 -6.10 -1.71
C GLU A 89 -8.97 -6.37 -1.74
N THR A 90 -8.31 -5.98 -2.83
CA THR A 90 -6.86 -6.14 -3.01
C THR A 90 -6.23 -4.87 -3.59
N PHE A 91 -4.94 -4.66 -3.35
CA PHE A 91 -4.20 -3.57 -3.98
C PHE A 91 -3.98 -3.85 -5.47
N ARG A 92 -4.19 -2.82 -6.29
CA ARG A 92 -3.99 -2.86 -7.75
C ARG A 92 -2.75 -2.11 -8.18
N CYS A 93 -2.49 -0.96 -7.59
CA CYS A 93 -1.28 -0.20 -7.84
C CYS A 93 -0.92 0.69 -6.65
N ALA A 94 0.35 1.05 -6.58
CA ALA A 94 0.86 2.08 -5.71
C ALA A 94 1.97 2.88 -6.40
N ILE A 95 2.07 4.17 -6.06
CA ILE A 95 3.07 5.08 -6.62
C ILE A 95 3.49 6.15 -5.61
N TRP A 96 4.78 6.44 -5.59
CA TRP A 96 5.38 7.52 -4.83
C TRP A 96 5.04 8.89 -5.43
N SER A 97 4.89 9.88 -4.56
CA SER A 97 4.99 11.29 -4.94
C SER A 97 6.47 11.69 -5.05
N PRO A 98 6.75 12.88 -5.61
CA PRO A 98 8.04 13.54 -5.42
C PRO A 98 8.34 13.82 -3.93
N ASN A 99 9.60 14.12 -3.61
CA ASN A 99 10.04 14.64 -2.31
C ASN A 99 9.37 16.00 -1.99
N GLY A 100 9.28 16.35 -0.70
CA GLY A 100 8.71 17.63 -0.25
C GLY A 100 7.19 17.67 -0.18
N MET A 101 6.49 16.57 -0.43
CA MET A 101 5.03 16.52 -0.45
C MET A 101 4.39 16.24 0.91
N SER A 102 5.14 15.70 1.87
CA SER A 102 4.66 15.47 3.23
C SER A 102 4.97 16.65 4.17
N ASN A 103 4.30 16.71 5.32
CA ASN A 103 4.61 17.68 6.38
C ASN A 103 6.04 17.53 6.94
N LEU A 104 6.68 16.39 6.67
CA LEU A 104 8.06 16.07 7.05
C LEU A 104 9.04 16.34 5.90
N MET A 105 8.60 17.04 4.84
CA MET A 105 9.36 17.34 3.63
C MET A 105 9.86 16.08 2.87
N GLY A 106 9.22 14.94 3.10
CA GLY A 106 9.50 13.68 2.41
C GLY A 106 8.45 13.31 1.36
N CYS A 107 8.61 12.13 0.78
CA CYS A 107 7.66 11.49 -0.12
C CYS A 107 6.37 11.06 0.61
N LEU A 108 5.28 11.05 -0.14
CA LEU A 108 4.04 10.34 0.16
C LEU A 108 3.87 9.22 -0.87
N PHE A 109 2.93 8.30 -0.67
CA PHE A 109 2.49 7.44 -1.77
C PHE A 109 0.98 7.30 -1.80
N ILE A 110 0.48 6.99 -2.99
CA ILE A 110 -0.92 6.64 -3.21
C ILE A 110 -1.02 5.15 -3.47
N ALA A 111 -2.05 4.50 -2.91
CA ALA A 111 -2.45 3.15 -3.26
C ALA A 111 -3.89 3.14 -3.78
N ILE A 112 -4.15 2.29 -4.78
CA ILE A 112 -5.48 2.07 -5.36
C ILE A 112 -5.86 0.60 -5.22
N THR A 113 -7.10 0.33 -4.82
CA THR A 113 -7.63 -1.03 -4.64
C THR A 113 -8.57 -1.47 -5.76
N THR A 114 -8.92 -2.76 -5.79
CA THR A 114 -9.94 -3.33 -6.68
C THR A 114 -11.34 -2.76 -6.45
N LYS A 115 -11.61 -2.14 -5.30
CA LYS A 115 -12.90 -1.49 -4.98
C LYS A 115 -12.87 0.03 -5.23
N TYR A 116 -11.90 0.49 -6.01
CA TYR A 116 -11.70 1.90 -6.39
C TYR A 116 -11.45 2.85 -5.22
N ASN A 117 -10.98 2.32 -4.09
CA ASN A 117 -10.50 3.15 -3.00
C ASN A 117 -9.12 3.68 -3.36
N VAL A 118 -8.92 4.97 -3.12
CA VAL A 118 -7.65 5.68 -3.29
C VAL A 118 -7.24 6.21 -1.94
N SER A 119 -6.09 5.76 -1.47
CA SER A 119 -5.55 6.13 -0.17
C SER A 119 -4.19 6.80 -0.34
N ILE A 120 -4.02 7.94 0.32
CA ILE A 120 -2.73 8.63 0.46
C ILE A 120 -2.12 8.20 1.79
N TYR A 121 -0.88 7.77 1.76
CA TYR A 121 -0.11 7.36 2.92
C TYR A 121 1.10 8.26 3.10
N GLY A 122 1.44 8.50 4.36
CA GLY A 122 2.61 9.26 4.76
C GLY A 122 3.29 8.68 6.00
N PRO A 123 4.56 9.03 6.22
CA PRO A 123 5.30 8.62 7.40
C PRO A 123 4.71 9.28 8.63
N LYS A 124 4.56 8.54 9.73
CA LYS A 124 4.05 9.10 10.99
C LYS A 124 5.03 10.10 11.61
N VAL A 125 6.33 9.80 11.55
CA VAL A 125 7.38 10.64 12.17
C VAL A 125 8.66 10.69 11.34
N ASN A 126 9.45 9.62 11.33
CA ASN A 126 10.70 9.55 10.57
C ASN A 126 10.60 8.36 9.61
N PRO A 127 10.59 8.60 8.28
CA PRO A 127 10.43 7.55 7.29
C PRO A 127 11.40 6.36 7.42
N ILE A 128 12.57 6.58 8.02
CA ILE A 128 13.62 5.58 8.21
C ILE A 128 13.22 4.50 9.23
N ASN A 129 12.37 4.82 10.20
CA ASN A 129 12.06 3.91 11.31
C ASN A 129 10.61 3.98 11.81
N SER A 130 9.76 4.80 11.19
CA SER A 130 8.36 4.95 11.61
C SER A 130 7.41 4.22 10.68
N ASP A 131 6.30 3.76 11.26
CA ASP A 131 5.15 3.29 10.52
C ASP A 131 4.62 4.34 9.54
N TRP A 132 3.93 3.85 8.53
CA TRP A 132 3.21 4.65 7.55
C TRP A 132 1.72 4.58 7.83
N ILE A 133 1.08 5.75 7.85
CA ILE A 133 -0.34 5.90 8.19
C ILE A 133 -1.12 6.41 7.00
N GLU A 134 -2.38 5.98 6.90
CA GLU A 134 -3.31 6.54 5.94
C GLU A 134 -3.69 7.96 6.36
N MET A 135 -3.34 8.94 5.53
CA MET A 135 -3.62 10.36 5.77
C MET A 135 -4.99 10.75 5.24
N LYS A 136 -5.37 10.18 4.09
CA LYS A 136 -6.64 10.47 3.42
C LYS A 136 -7.05 9.28 2.57
N ARG A 137 -8.34 8.96 2.59
CA ARG A 137 -8.96 7.98 1.70
C ARG A 137 -10.11 8.62 0.95
N SER A 138 -10.22 8.34 -0.34
CA SER A 138 -11.32 8.73 -1.21
C SER A 138 -11.70 7.54 -2.08
N LYS A 139 -12.83 7.64 -2.77
CA LYS A 139 -13.28 6.64 -3.74
C LYS A 139 -13.38 7.31 -5.10
N ILE A 140 -12.81 6.69 -6.14
CA ILE A 140 -12.92 7.23 -7.50
C ILE A 140 -14.39 7.13 -7.92
N LEU A 141 -15.01 8.27 -8.19
CA LEU A 141 -16.32 8.36 -8.80
C LEU A 141 -16.13 8.41 -10.32
N LEU A 142 -16.42 7.31 -11.00
CA LEU A 142 -16.54 7.33 -12.45
C LEU A 142 -17.84 8.07 -12.80
N THR A 143 -17.71 9.33 -13.18
CA THR A 143 -18.81 10.08 -13.81
C THR A 143 -18.75 9.83 -15.31
N LYS A 144 -19.86 9.36 -15.88
CA LYS A 144 -20.06 9.31 -17.33
C LYS A 144 -20.50 10.67 -17.83
#